data_AF-A0A372ERM3-F1
#
_entry.id   AF-A0A372ERM3-F1
#
_cell.length_a   1.000
_cell.length_b   1.000
_cell.length_c   1.000
_cell.angle_alpha   90.00
_cell.angle_beta   90.00
_cell.angle_gamma   90.00
#
_symmetry.space_group_name_H-M   'P 1'
#
loop_
_entity.id
_entity.type
_entity.pdbx_description
1 polymer ?
#
loop_
_entity_poly.entity_id
_entity_poly.type
_entity_poly.pdbx_seq_one_letter_code
_entity_poly.pdbx_strand_id
1 'polypeptide(L)' 'MFTKIALNRRLSRKTVGLIHRHLFDFGQGANRVFWVGKRAYIETDCPADVTIIREQFPTVIECELEPISHESQFY' A
#
# COMPACT_ATOMS: atom_id res chain seq x y z
N MET A 1 -0.37 -12.81 5.11
CA MET A 1 -0.31 -11.71 6.09
C MET A 1 -0.26 -10.42 5.29
N PHE A 2 -1.21 -9.52 5.47
CA PHE A 2 -1.26 -8.30 4.65
C PHE A 2 -0.44 -7.19 5.30
N THR A 3 0.47 -6.60 4.55
CA THR A 3 1.21 -5.40 4.93
C THR A 3 0.44 -4.17 4.49
N LYS A 4 0.24 -3.23 5.40
CA LYS A 4 -0.46 -1.97 5.14
C LYS A 4 0.53 -0.81 5.09
N ILE A 5 0.46 -0.04 4.01
CA ILE A 5 1.36 1.08 3.77
C ILE A 5 0.52 2.35 3.73
N ALA A 6 0.93 3.34 4.51
CA ALA A 6 0.30 4.65 4.48
C ALA A 6 1.01 5.54 3.48
N LEU A 7 0.28 6.00 2.46
CA LEU A 7 0.83 6.86 1.44
C LEU A 7 0.88 8.32 1.90
N ASN A 8 1.77 9.07 1.25
CA ASN A 8 1.94 10.50 1.45
C ASN A 8 0.63 11.26 1.17
N ARG A 9 0.19 12.06 2.15
CA ARG A 9 -1.05 12.85 2.08
C ARG A 9 -1.10 13.85 0.93
N ARG A 10 0.04 14.21 0.34
CA ARG A 10 0.12 15.14 -0.79
C ARG A 10 -0.17 14.49 -2.14
N LEU A 11 -0.30 13.16 -2.20
CA LEU A 11 -0.57 12.45 -3.44
C LEU A 11 -2.00 12.67 -3.91
N SER A 12 -2.14 13.02 -5.19
CA SER A 12 -3.45 13.09 -5.83
C SER A 12 -4.01 11.69 -6.09
N ARG A 13 -5.34 11.57 -6.19
CA ARG A 13 -6.01 10.31 -6.57
C ARG A 13 -5.47 9.72 -7.87
N LYS A 14 -5.14 10.57 -8.84
CA LYS A 14 -4.52 10.18 -10.11
C LYS A 14 -3.15 9.52 -9.89
N THR A 15 -2.31 10.13 -9.06
CA THR A 15 -0.97 9.59 -8.76
C THR A 15 -1.07 8.24 -8.06
N VAL A 16 -1.97 8.14 -7.07
CA VAL A 16 -2.24 6.88 -6.37
C VAL A 16 -2.73 5.79 -7.34
N GLY A 17 -3.59 6.13 -8.30
CA GLY A 17 -4.03 5.20 -9.34
C GLY A 17 -2.90 4.72 -10.25
N LEU A 18 -1.92 5.58 -10.56
CA LEU A 18 -0.74 5.19 -11.33
C LEU A 18 0.16 4.24 -10.54
N ILE A 19 0.36 4.49 -9.24
CA ILE A 19 1.12 3.60 -8.35
C ILE A 19 0.42 2.23 -8.25
N HIS A 20 -0.90 2.22 -8.08
CA HIS A 20 -1.67 0.98 -8.05
C HIS A 20 -1.54 0.19 -9.35
N ARG A 21 -1.63 0.86 -10.50
CA ARG A 21 -1.43 0.21 -11.80
C ARG A 21 -0.02 -0.36 -11.94
N HIS A 22 0.98 0.38 -11.49
CA HIS A 22 2.36 -0.10 -11.49
C HIS A 22 2.52 -1.37 -10.62
N LEU A 23 1.93 -1.39 -9.42
CA LEU A 23 1.90 -2.58 -8.58
C LEU A 23 1.14 -3.74 -9.22
N PHE A 24 0.10 -3.46 -9.99
CA PHE A 24 -0.63 -4.49 -10.72
C PHE A 24 0.24 -5.10 -11.85
N ASP A 25 1.03 -4.28 -12.53
CA ASP A 25 1.86 -4.72 -13.66
C ASP A 25 3.15 -5.43 -13.20
N PHE A 26 3.73 -5.05 -12.06
CA PHE A 26 5.05 -5.52 -11.60
C PHE A 26 5.06 -6.19 -10.23
N GLY A 27 4.00 -6.06 -9.45
CA GLY A 27 3.87 -6.70 -8.15
C GLY A 27 3.62 -8.19 -8.28
N GLN A 28 3.94 -8.91 -7.21
CA GLN A 28 3.74 -10.36 -7.11
C GLN A 28 2.51 -10.70 -6.26
N GLY A 29 2.12 -9.79 -5.36
CA GLY A 29 1.04 -9.99 -4.41
C GLY A 29 -0.31 -9.45 -4.87
N ALA A 30 -1.36 -9.95 -4.23
CA ALA A 30 -2.67 -9.33 -4.28
C ALA A 30 -2.58 -7.99 -3.56
N ASN A 31 -2.83 -6.91 -4.29
CA ASN A 31 -2.79 -5.56 -3.77
C ASN A 31 -4.15 -4.86 -3.87
N ARG A 32 -4.41 -3.96 -2.92
CA ARG A 32 -5.60 -3.10 -2.92
C ARG A 32 -5.24 -1.70 -2.47
N VAL A 33 -5.94 -0.72 -3.03
CA VAL A 33 -5.84 0.68 -2.63
C VAL A 33 -7.17 1.17 -2.08
N PHE A 34 -7.12 1.84 -0.93
CA PHE A 34 -8.30 2.46 -0.32
C PHE A 34 -7.93 3.78 0.34
N TRP A 35 -8.96 4.59 0.59
CA TRP A 35 -8.83 5.93 1.17
C TRP A 35 -9.46 5.96 2.54
N VAL A 36 -8.74 6.51 3.52
CA VAL A 36 -9.29 6.88 4.82
C VAL A 36 -9.18 8.40 4.94
N GLY A 37 -10.31 9.08 4.77
CA GLY A 37 -10.36 10.54 4.69
C GLY A 37 -9.55 11.09 3.51
N LYS A 38 -8.54 11.91 3.80
CA LYS A 38 -7.64 12.51 2.80
C LYS A 38 -6.37 11.68 2.52
N ARG A 39 -6.22 10.51 3.14
CA ARG A 39 -5.02 9.68 3.02
C ARG A 39 -5.32 8.38 2.29
N ALA A 40 -4.42 7.99 1.39
CA ALA A 40 -4.47 6.73 0.69
C ALA A 40 -3.62 5.67 1.40
N TYR A 41 -4.04 4.43 1.28
CA TYR A 41 -3.38 3.26 1.83
C TYR A 41 -3.27 2.19 0.74
N ILE A 42 -2.17 1.47 0.77
CA ILE A 42 -1.96 0.26 -0.04
C ILE A 42 -1.87 -0.90 0.93
N GLU A 43 -2.61 -1.96 0.66
CA GLU A 43 -2.40 -3.24 1.31
C GLU A 43 -1.95 -4.26 0.27
N THR A 44 -0.95 -5.04 0.62
CA THR A 44 -0.42 -6.15 -0.19
C THR A 44 -0.15 -7.35 0.71
N ASP A 45 -0.38 -8.56 0.22
CA ASP A 45 0.04 -9.80 0.90
C ASP A 45 1.50 -10.17 0.63
N CYS A 46 2.19 -9.46 -0.26
CA CYS A 46 3.58 -9.70 -0.62
C CYS A 46 4.49 -8.57 -0.12
N PRO A 47 5.40 -8.85 0.83
CA PRO A 47 6.37 -7.86 1.31
C PRO A 47 7.28 -7.29 0.22
N ALA A 48 7.54 -8.04 -0.85
CA ALA A 48 8.38 -7.58 -1.96
C ALA A 48 7.75 -6.41 -2.73
N ASP A 49 6.41 -6.33 -2.80
CA ASP A 49 5.70 -5.22 -3.45
C ASP A 49 5.96 -3.89 -2.72
N VAL A 50 6.17 -3.95 -1.41
CA VAL A 50 6.52 -2.78 -0.60
C VAL A 50 7.89 -2.25 -1.00
N THR A 51 8.85 -3.15 -1.22
CA THR A 51 10.19 -2.83 -1.70
C THR A 51 10.14 -2.17 -3.07
N ILE A 52 9.32 -2.67 -4.00
CA ILE A 52 9.12 -2.06 -5.32
C ILE A 52 8.68 -0.60 -5.19
N ILE A 53 7.69 -0.32 -4.33
CA ILE A 53 7.20 1.05 -4.11
C ILE A 53 8.29 1.92 -3.49
N ARG A 54 9.05 1.40 -2.53
CA ARG A 54 10.14 2.15 -1.87
C ARG A 54 11.24 2.54 -2.85
N GLU A 55 11.69 1.60 -3.67
CA GLU A 55 12.80 1.81 -4.58
C GLU A 55 12.42 2.70 -5.76
N GLN A 56 11.23 2.50 -6.33
CA GLN A 56 10.79 3.25 -7.50
C GLN A 56 10.10 4.57 -7.15
N PHE A 57 9.48 4.65 -5.97
CA PHE A 57 8.72 5.81 -5.52
C PHE A 57 9.04 6.20 -4.06
N PRO A 58 10.28 6.61 -3.76
CA PRO A 58 10.72 6.84 -2.37
C PRO A 58 9.93 7.93 -1.63
N THR A 59 9.27 8.84 -2.34
CA THR A 59 8.47 9.94 -1.76
C THR A 59 7.00 9.58 -1.53
N VAL A 60 6.57 8.40 -1.98
CA VAL A 60 5.17 7.95 -1.95
C VAL A 60 4.78 7.37 -0.59
N ILE A 61 5.72 6.74 0.10
CA ILE A 61 5.48 6.13 1.41
C ILE A 61 5.79 7.15 2.51
N GLU A 62 4.83 7.36 3.41
CA GLU A 62 4.99 8.26 4.55
C GLU A 62 5.22 7.48 5.85
N CYS A 63 4.53 6.35 6.04
CA CYS A 63 4.81 5.40 7.12
C CYS A 63 4.41 3.98 6.70
N GLU A 64 5.20 2.99 7.09
CA GLU A 64 4.75 1.60 7.08
C GLU A 64 3.94 1.35 8.36
N LEU A 65 2.75 0.78 8.21
CA LEU A 65 2.01 0.24 9.33
C LEU A 65 2.35 -1.23 9.41
N GLU A 66 2.46 -1.72 10.64
CA GLU A 66 2.77 -3.12 10.92
C GLU A 66 1.80 -4.06 10.18
N PRO A 67 2.27 -5.28 9.89
CA PRO A 67 1.45 -6.27 9.23
C PRO A 67 0.16 -6.51 10.01
N ILE A 68 -0.97 -6.48 9.32
CA ILE A 68 -2.28 -6.75 9.92
C ILE A 68 -2.31 -8.25 10.22
N SER A 69 -1.99 -8.61 11.46
CA SER A 69 -2.35 -9.90 12.01
C SER A 69 -3.86 -9.94 12.13
N HIS A 70 -4.51 -10.67 11.23
CA HIS A 70 -5.88 -11.15 11.44
C HIS A 70 -5.84 -12.23 12.53
N GLU A 71 -5.57 -11.84 13.76
CA GLU A 71 -5.91 -12.64 14.93
C GLU A 71 -6.99 -11.91 15.72
N SER A 72 -8.13 -12.59 15.84
CA SER A 72 -9.19 -12.36 16.82
C SER A 72 -10.17 -11.21 16.54
N GLN A 73 -11.07 -11.45 15.57
CA GLN A 73 -12.48 -11.08 15.73
C GLN A 73 -13.35 -12.34 15.64
N PHE A 74 -13.17 -13.23 16.61
CA PHE A 74 -14.15 -14.26 16.97
C PHE A 74 -14.33 -14.22 18.49
N TYR A 75 -15.25 -13.37 18.94
CA TYR A 75 -16.31 -13.58 19.94
C TYR A 75 -16.83 -12.24 20.47
#